data_AF-Q3V2V2-F1
#
_entry.id   AF-Q3V2V2-F1
#
_cell.length_a   1.000
_cell.length_b   1.000
_cell.length_c   1.000
_cell.angle_alpha   90.00
_cell.angle_beta   90.00
_cell.angle_gamma   90.00
#
_symmetry.space_group_name_H-M   'P 1'
#
loop_
_entity.id
_entity.type
_entity.pdbx_description
1 polymer ?
#
loop_
_entity_poly.entity_id
_entity_poly.type
_entity_poly.pdbx_seq_one_letter_code
_entity_poly.pdbx_strand_id
1 'polypeptide(L)'
;MAQNLKDLAGRLPAGPRGMGTALKLLLGAGAVAYGVRESVFTVEGGHRAIFFNRIGGVQQDTILAEGLHFRIPWFQYPIIYDIRARPRKISSPTGSKDLQMVNISLRVLSRPNAQELPSMYQRLGLDYEERVLPSIVNEVLKSVVAKFNGLAADHPAGSGVPVDPKRADRARQGLQPHPG
;
A
#
# COMPACT_ATOMS: atom_id res chain seq x y z
N MET A 1 -22.79 51.02 -3.11
CA MET A 1 -22.02 50.31 -2.06
C MET A 1 -20.51 50.63 -2.05
N ALA A 2 -19.93 51.25 -3.10
CA ALA A 2 -18.51 51.61 -3.16
C ALA A 2 -18.14 52.99 -2.55
N GLN A 3 -19.11 53.85 -2.25
CA GLN A 3 -18.88 55.20 -1.70
C GLN A 3 -18.56 55.18 -0.20
N ASN A 4 -19.26 54.34 0.57
CA ASN A 4 -19.03 54.18 2.02
C ASN A 4 -17.61 53.68 2.37
N LEU A 5 -16.94 52.96 1.45
CA LEU A 5 -15.59 52.44 1.68
C LEU A 5 -14.51 53.51 1.51
N LYS A 6 -14.74 54.51 0.63
CA LYS A 6 -13.85 55.65 0.44
C LYS A 6 -13.95 56.66 1.58
N ASP A 7 -15.16 56.90 2.10
CA ASP A 7 -15.37 57.76 3.27
C ASP A 7 -14.83 57.16 4.58
N LEU A 8 -14.82 55.83 4.70
CA LEU A 8 -14.22 55.14 5.85
C LEU A 8 -12.69 55.21 5.82
N ALA A 9 -12.09 55.14 4.63
CA ALA A 9 -10.64 55.27 4.44
C ALA A 9 -10.11 56.70 4.72
N GLY A 10 -10.94 57.73 4.52
CA GLY A 10 -10.60 59.13 4.81
C GLY A 10 -10.71 59.54 6.28
N ARG A 11 -11.31 58.71 7.14
CA ARG A 11 -11.47 58.97 8.59
C ARG A 11 -10.46 58.24 9.47
N LEU A 12 -9.50 57.51 8.88
CA LEU A 12 -8.39 56.95 9.64
C LEU A 12 -7.42 58.07 10.03
N PRO A 13 -7.21 58.35 11.32
CA PRO A 13 -6.27 59.38 11.76
C PRO A 13 -4.90 59.02 11.21
N ALA A 14 -4.22 60.00 10.61
CA ALA A 14 -2.85 59.84 10.16
C ALA A 14 -1.98 59.48 11.37
N GLY A 15 -1.74 58.19 11.55
CA GLY A 15 -0.86 57.68 12.61
C GLY A 15 0.54 58.30 12.47
N PRO A 16 1.34 58.27 13.55
CA PRO A 16 2.69 58.84 13.55
C PRO A 16 3.47 58.39 12.31
N ARG A 17 4.28 59.28 11.71
CA ARG A 17 4.98 59.08 10.42
C ARG A 17 5.87 57.82 10.29
N GLY A 18 5.97 56.98 11.32
CA GLY A 18 6.63 55.66 11.30
C GLY A 18 5.69 54.45 11.46
N MET A 19 4.42 54.64 11.84
CA MET A 19 3.50 53.53 12.14
C MET A 19 3.12 52.73 10.89
N GLY A 20 2.95 53.39 9.74
CA GLY A 20 2.70 52.70 8.46
C GLY A 20 3.91 51.88 7.99
N THR A 21 5.13 52.36 8.23
CA THR A 21 6.37 51.64 7.88
C THR A 21 6.60 50.47 8.83
N ALA A 22 6.38 50.67 10.13
CA ALA A 22 6.46 49.61 11.14
C ALA A 22 5.45 48.48 10.88
N LEU A 23 4.20 48.82 10.53
CA LEU A 23 3.18 47.83 10.18
C LEU A 23 3.56 47.02 8.94
N LYS A 24 4.10 47.66 7.89
CA LYS A 24 4.58 46.97 6.68
C LYS A 24 5.75 46.03 6.98
N LEU A 25 6.69 46.45 7.82
CA LEU A 25 7.82 45.62 8.24
C LEU A 25 7.35 44.42 9.07
N LEU A 26 6.40 44.61 9.98
CA LEU A 26 5.82 43.53 10.78
C LEU A 26 5.05 42.54 9.90
N LEU A 27 4.26 43.02 8.94
CA LEU A 27 3.57 42.16 7.97
C LEU A 27 4.55 41.41 7.07
N GLY A 28 5.60 42.08 6.59
CA GLY A 28 6.64 41.46 5.77
C GLY A 28 7.40 40.37 6.55
N ALA A 29 7.84 40.68 7.78
CA ALA A 29 8.51 39.73 8.65
C ALA A 29 7.60 38.53 9.00
N GLY A 30 6.32 38.79 9.29
CA GLY A 30 5.32 37.76 9.55
C GLY A 30 5.10 36.83 8.35
N ALA A 31 5.01 37.40 7.14
CA ALA A 31 4.87 36.63 5.91
C ALA A 31 6.09 35.74 5.62
N VAL A 32 7.31 36.26 5.82
CA VAL A 32 8.56 35.49 5.66
C VAL A 32 8.63 34.38 6.70
N ALA A 33 8.36 34.67 7.97
CA ALA A 33 8.39 33.67 9.04
C ALA A 33 7.36 32.54 8.78
N TYR A 34 6.16 32.90 8.34
CA TYR A 34 5.14 31.95 7.93
C TYR A 34 5.59 31.10 6.73
N GLY A 35 6.19 31.75 5.72
CA GLY A 35 6.73 31.08 4.54
C GLY A 35 7.80 30.07 4.89
N VAL A 36 8.77 30.42 5.75
CA VAL A 36 9.81 29.49 6.21
C VAL A 36 9.21 28.33 6.98
N ARG A 37 8.27 28.59 7.90
CA ARG A 37 7.61 27.53 8.68
C ARG A 37 6.89 26.53 7.78
N GLU A 38 6.18 27.03 6.77
CA GLU A 38 5.44 26.18 5.83
C GLU A 38 6.38 25.43 4.86
N SER A 39 7.56 25.99 4.59
CA SER A 39 8.58 25.40 3.71
C SER A 39 9.30 24.22 4.36
N VAL A 40 9.27 24.08 5.68
CA VAL A 40 9.98 23.02 6.38
C VAL A 40 9.06 21.83 6.62
N PHE A 41 9.51 20.63 6.29
CA PHE A 41 8.83 19.39 6.67
C PHE A 41 9.84 18.32 7.08
N THR A 42 9.41 17.39 7.93
CA THR A 42 10.27 16.31 8.41
C THR A 42 9.74 14.97 7.89
N VAL A 43 10.63 14.12 7.41
CA VAL A 43 10.33 12.74 7.02
C VAL A 43 10.76 11.83 8.17
N GLU A 44 9.82 11.07 8.71
CA GLU A 44 10.08 10.13 9.80
C GLU A 44 10.94 8.95 9.35
N GLY A 45 11.62 8.32 10.31
CA GLY A 45 12.44 7.15 10.07
C GLY A 45 11.65 5.99 9.47
N GLY A 46 12.21 5.35 8.44
CA GLY A 46 11.52 4.29 7.69
C GLY A 46 10.40 4.77 6.75
N HIS A 47 10.35 6.07 6.46
CA HIS A 47 9.61 6.63 5.35
C HIS A 47 10.57 7.22 4.30
N ARG A 48 10.05 7.42 3.09
CA ARG A 48 10.73 8.13 2.00
C ARG A 48 9.76 9.11 1.39
N ALA A 49 10.24 10.30 1.04
CA ALA A 49 9.40 11.28 0.37
C ALA A 49 9.85 11.52 -1.07
N ILE A 50 8.88 11.75 -1.94
CA ILE A 50 9.08 12.21 -3.30
C ILE A 50 8.44 13.59 -3.47
N PHE A 51 8.98 14.42 -4.36
CA PHE A 51 8.36 15.70 -4.69
C PHE A 51 7.48 15.60 -5.93
N PHE A 52 6.25 16.06 -5.78
CA PHE A 52 5.38 16.39 -6.89
C PHE A 52 5.40 17.90 -7.12
N ASN A 53 5.91 18.32 -8.29
CA ASN A 53 5.85 19.70 -8.73
C ASN A 53 4.56 19.96 -9.50
N ARG A 54 3.93 21.10 -9.23
CA ARG A 54 2.71 21.51 -9.92
C ARG A 54 2.88 21.80 -11.41
N ILE A 55 4.08 22.19 -11.83
CA ILE A 55 4.39 22.56 -13.23
C ILE A 55 5.08 21.40 -13.97
N GLY A 56 6.00 20.70 -13.29
CA GLY A 56 6.87 19.69 -13.90
C GLY A 56 6.55 18.23 -13.54
N GLY A 57 5.49 17.98 -12.75
CA GLY A 57 5.13 16.65 -12.31
C GLY A 57 6.08 16.06 -11.27
N VAL A 58 6.16 14.74 -11.21
CA VAL A 58 6.94 14.00 -10.20
C VAL A 58 8.42 14.05 -10.55
N GLN A 59 9.27 14.46 -9.61
CA GLN A 59 10.72 14.42 -9.78
C GLN A 59 11.23 12.97 -9.66
N GLN A 60 11.83 12.44 -10.73
CA GLN A 60 12.34 11.05 -10.77
C GLN A 60 13.66 10.88 -9.99
N ASP A 61 14.52 11.89 -10.00
CA ASP A 61 15.86 11.80 -9.39
C ASP A 61 15.90 12.26 -7.92
N THR A 62 14.80 12.86 -7.43
CA THR A 62 14.75 13.46 -6.09
C THR A 62 13.99 12.56 -5.13
N ILE A 63 14.72 11.66 -4.46
CA ILE A 63 14.19 10.79 -3.41
C ILE A 63 14.76 11.21 -2.08
N LEU A 64 13.90 11.67 -1.19
CA LEU A 64 14.28 12.20 0.10
C LEU A 64 14.31 11.07 1.13
N ALA A 65 15.46 10.94 1.80
CA ALA A 65 15.61 10.09 2.97
C ALA A 65 14.88 10.68 4.18
N GLU A 66 14.88 9.96 5.30
CA GLU A 66 14.48 10.51 6.60
C GLU A 66 15.26 11.78 6.96
N GLY A 67 14.62 12.70 7.69
CA GLY A 67 15.23 13.96 8.12
C GLY A 67 14.43 15.20 7.74
N LEU A 68 15.03 16.37 8.00
CA LEU A 68 14.44 17.68 7.74
C LEU A 68 14.68 18.08 6.28
N HIS A 69 13.60 18.38 5.57
CA HIS A 69 13.64 18.78 4.17
C HIS A 69 12.91 20.10 3.96
N PHE A 70 13.34 20.82 2.93
CA PHE A 70 12.72 22.07 2.52
C PHE A 70 11.90 21.83 1.25
N ARG A 71 10.68 22.34 1.23
CA ARG A 71 9.81 22.41 0.07
C ARG A 71 9.51 23.87 -0.24
N ILE A 72 9.26 24.16 -1.50
CA ILE A 72 8.69 25.45 -1.92
C ILE A 72 7.17 25.37 -1.75
N PRO A 73 6.57 26.14 -0.81
CA PRO A 73 5.13 26.17 -0.63
C PRO A 73 4.43 26.47 -1.96
N TRP A 74 3.29 25.84 -2.21
CA TRP A 74 2.46 26.02 -3.42
C TRP A 74 2.95 25.34 -4.72
N PHE A 75 4.27 25.19 -4.90
CA PHE A 75 4.83 24.55 -6.10
C PHE A 75 5.20 23.08 -5.88
N GLN A 76 5.70 22.74 -4.69
CA GLN A 76 6.15 21.41 -4.32
C GLN A 76 5.23 20.78 -3.27
N TYR A 77 4.76 19.57 -3.57
CA TYR A 77 3.99 18.75 -2.66
C TYR A 77 4.82 17.51 -2.29
N PRO A 78 5.25 17.36 -1.02
CA PRO A 78 5.92 16.15 -0.57
C PRO A 78 4.90 15.02 -0.44
N ILE A 79 5.21 13.89 -1.04
CA ILE A 79 4.41 12.67 -0.94
C ILE A 79 5.22 11.66 -0.16
N ILE A 80 4.75 11.32 1.03
CA ILE A 80 5.46 10.45 1.97
C ILE A 80 4.99 9.01 1.79
N TYR A 81 5.93 8.12 1.53
CA TYR A 81 5.74 6.68 1.43
C TYR A 81 6.34 5.98 2.64
N ASP A 82 5.62 4.98 3.15
CA ASP A 82 6.18 4.01 4.10
C ASP A 82 6.92 2.93 3.32
N ILE A 83 8.21 2.74 3.63
CA ILE A 83 9.06 1.72 3.00
C ILE A 83 9.17 0.44 3.83
N ARG A 84 8.39 0.33 4.92
CA ARG A 84 8.36 -0.85 5.78
C ARG A 84 7.48 -1.93 5.16
N ALA A 85 7.84 -3.19 5.46
CA ALA A 85 7.04 -4.32 5.03
C ALA A 85 5.73 -4.38 5.80
N ARG A 86 4.62 -4.38 5.08
CA ARG A 86 3.27 -4.47 5.65
C ARG A 86 2.64 -5.82 5.32
N PRO A 87 2.08 -6.53 6.31
CA PRO A 87 1.37 -7.78 6.05
C PRO A 87 -0.03 -7.52 5.51
N ARG A 88 -0.37 -8.13 4.37
CA ARG A 88 -1.72 -8.17 3.81
C ARG A 88 -2.20 -9.61 3.76
N LYS A 89 -3.40 -9.87 4.29
CA LYS A 89 -4.06 -11.18 4.16
C LYS A 89 -4.99 -11.13 2.94
N ILE A 90 -4.85 -12.10 2.04
CA ILE A 90 -5.67 -12.23 0.84
C ILE A 90 -6.25 -13.64 0.84
N SER A 91 -7.56 -13.75 0.65
CA SER A 91 -8.26 -15.03 0.56
C SER A 91 -8.85 -15.18 -0.83
N SER A 92 -8.71 -16.37 -1.41
CA SER A 92 -9.20 -16.66 -2.76
C SER A 92 -9.82 -18.05 -2.83
N PRO A 93 -11.07 -18.18 -3.32
CA PRO A 93 -11.66 -19.48 -3.59
C PRO A 93 -11.00 -20.09 -4.85
N THR A 94 -10.49 -21.30 -4.74
CA THR A 94 -9.79 -22.02 -5.82
C THR A 94 -10.41 -23.41 -6.00
N GLY A 95 -10.51 -23.90 -7.25
CA GLY A 95 -10.96 -25.26 -7.54
C GLY A 95 -9.86 -26.30 -7.27
N SER A 96 -10.21 -27.39 -6.60
CA SER A 96 -9.35 -28.56 -6.36
C SER A 96 -9.41 -29.57 -7.52
N LYS A 97 -8.56 -30.59 -7.47
CA LYS A 97 -8.55 -31.71 -8.42
C LYS A 97 -9.92 -32.41 -8.52
N ASP A 98 -10.64 -32.50 -7.41
CA ASP A 98 -11.96 -33.14 -7.31
C ASP A 98 -13.11 -32.16 -7.61
N LEU A 99 -12.82 -31.04 -8.28
CA LEU A 99 -13.76 -29.97 -8.60
C LEU A 99 -14.43 -29.34 -7.38
N GLN A 100 -13.86 -29.52 -6.19
CA GLN A 100 -14.35 -28.90 -4.96
C GLN A 100 -13.74 -27.51 -4.80
N MET A 101 -14.55 -26.54 -4.40
CA MET A 101 -14.09 -25.19 -4.11
C MET A 101 -13.44 -25.14 -2.73
N VAL A 102 -12.14 -24.84 -2.67
CA VAL A 102 -11.38 -24.65 -1.44
C VAL A 102 -11.04 -23.18 -1.27
N ASN A 103 -11.19 -22.64 -0.06
CA ASN A 103 -10.78 -21.27 0.24
C ASN A 103 -9.35 -21.26 0.76
N ILE A 104 -8.43 -20.64 0.01
CA ILE A 104 -7.03 -20.53 0.40
C ILE A 104 -6.78 -19.11 0.89
N SER A 105 -6.23 -18.98 2.10
CA SER A 105 -5.83 -17.71 2.69
C SER A 105 -4.31 -17.60 2.75
N LEU A 106 -3.76 -16.52 2.20
CA LEU A 106 -2.33 -16.22 2.17
C LEU A 106 -2.05 -14.93 2.95
N ARG A 107 -0.91 -14.88 3.62
CA ARG A 107 -0.36 -13.63 4.20
C ARG A 107 0.86 -13.23 3.40
N VAL A 108 0.76 -12.11 2.69
CA VAL A 108 1.84 -11.58 1.85
C VAL A 108 2.43 -10.36 2.56
N LEU A 109 3.75 -10.30 2.65
CA LEU A 109 4.48 -9.13 3.12
C LEU A 109 4.98 -8.38 1.88
N SER A 110 4.52 -7.13 1.69
CA SER A 110 4.97 -6.26 0.61
C SER A 110 5.65 -5.01 1.17
N ARG A 111 6.64 -4.49 0.44
CA ARG A 111 7.22 -3.16 0.67
C ARG A 111 7.56 -2.52 -0.68
N PRO A 112 7.44 -1.19 -0.82
CA PRO A 112 7.83 -0.51 -2.04
C PRO A 112 9.36 -0.37 -2.11
N ASN A 113 9.91 -0.37 -3.32
CA ASN A 113 11.34 -0.11 -3.53
C ASN A 113 11.61 1.39 -3.39
N ALA A 114 12.46 1.77 -2.43
CA ALA A 114 12.77 3.17 -2.13
C ALA A 114 13.34 3.94 -3.33
N GLN A 115 14.08 3.29 -4.22
CA GLN A 115 14.72 3.93 -5.39
C GLN A 115 13.76 4.17 -6.56
N GLU A 116 12.64 3.46 -6.60
CA GLU A 116 11.70 3.49 -7.73
C GLU A 116 10.37 4.16 -7.36
N LEU A 117 10.28 4.77 -6.17
CA LEU A 117 9.07 5.46 -5.68
C LEU A 117 8.50 6.46 -6.68
N PRO A 118 9.30 7.30 -7.37
CA PRO A 118 8.75 8.25 -8.34
C PRO A 118 8.06 7.54 -9.52
N SER A 119 8.68 6.51 -10.07
CA SER A 119 8.11 5.71 -11.16
C SER A 119 6.86 4.94 -10.71
N MET A 120 6.87 4.44 -9.48
CA MET A 120 5.79 3.70 -8.85
C MET A 120 4.57 4.58 -8.60
N TYR A 121 4.76 5.79 -8.06
CA TYR A 121 3.68 6.76 -7.88
C TYR A 121 3.04 7.17 -9.21
N GLN A 122 3.83 7.37 -10.27
CA GLN A 122 3.28 7.70 -11.59
C GLN A 122 2.43 6.57 -12.18
N ARG A 123 2.85 5.31 -12.01
CA ARG A 123 2.16 4.15 -12.63
C ARG A 123 1.00 3.63 -11.81
N LEU A 124 1.18 3.54 -10.50
CA LEU A 124 0.27 2.83 -9.58
C LEU A 124 -0.42 3.76 -8.59
N GLY A 125 0.16 4.94 -8.32
CA GLY A 125 -0.32 5.88 -7.30
C GLY A 125 0.11 5.49 -5.88
N LEU A 126 -0.55 6.12 -4.90
CA LEU A 126 -0.32 5.82 -3.48
C LEU A 126 -0.89 4.45 -3.08
N ASP A 127 -2.03 4.07 -3.64
CA ASP A 127 -2.75 2.83 -3.31
C ASP A 127 -2.30 1.63 -4.16
N TYR A 128 -0.98 1.55 -4.42
CA TYR A 128 -0.41 0.51 -5.28
C TYR A 128 -0.75 -0.90 -4.75
N GLU A 129 -0.74 -1.10 -3.43
CA GLU A 129 -0.99 -2.38 -2.80
C GLU A 129 -2.39 -2.91 -3.12
N GLU A 130 -3.39 -2.05 -3.12
CA GLU A 130 -4.78 -2.43 -3.32
C GLU A 130 -5.07 -2.70 -4.79
N ARG A 131 -4.38 -1.97 -5.67
CA ARG A 131 -4.58 -2.02 -7.10
C ARG A 131 -3.97 -3.25 -7.76
N VAL A 132 -2.77 -3.67 -7.33
CA VAL A 132 -2.03 -4.76 -8.01
C VAL A 132 -1.88 -6.04 -7.19
N LEU A 133 -1.77 -5.98 -5.85
CA LEU A 133 -1.49 -7.19 -5.06
C LEU A 133 -2.60 -8.24 -5.16
N PRO A 134 -3.90 -7.90 -5.07
CA PRO A 134 -4.96 -8.91 -5.17
C PRO A 134 -4.93 -9.66 -6.50
N SER A 135 -4.69 -8.94 -7.59
CA SER A 135 -4.64 -9.52 -8.94
C SER A 135 -3.46 -10.46 -9.11
N ILE A 136 -2.24 -9.99 -8.78
CA ILE A 136 -1.01 -10.79 -8.92
C ILE A 136 -1.07 -12.03 -8.02
N VAL A 137 -1.50 -11.88 -6.76
CA VAL A 137 -1.55 -13.00 -5.81
C VAL A 137 -2.56 -14.04 -6.26
N ASN A 138 -3.73 -13.62 -6.75
CA ASN A 138 -4.73 -14.55 -7.27
C ASN A 138 -4.25 -15.27 -8.53
N GLU A 139 -3.58 -14.57 -9.44
CA GLU A 139 -3.04 -15.16 -10.67
C GLU A 139 -1.96 -16.22 -10.36
N VAL A 140 -0.99 -15.85 -9.51
CA VAL A 140 0.09 -16.76 -9.08
C VAL A 140 -0.51 -17.94 -8.31
N LEU A 141 -1.42 -17.71 -7.36
CA LEU A 141 -2.07 -18.77 -6.59
C LEU A 141 -2.78 -19.78 -7.50
N LYS A 142 -3.58 -19.29 -8.47
CA LYS A 142 -4.26 -20.17 -9.44
C LYS A 142 -3.26 -20.98 -10.25
N SER A 143 -2.17 -20.36 -10.73
CA SER A 143 -1.13 -21.07 -11.50
C SER A 143 -0.43 -22.15 -10.68
N VAL A 144 -0.18 -21.90 -9.39
CA VAL A 144 0.48 -22.83 -8.48
C VAL A 144 -0.45 -24.00 -8.18
N VAL A 145 -1.72 -23.73 -7.85
CA VAL A 145 -2.72 -24.77 -7.57
C VAL A 145 -2.95 -25.65 -8.80
N ALA A 146 -3.01 -25.07 -9.99
CA ALA A 146 -3.13 -25.83 -11.24
C ALA A 146 -1.95 -26.79 -11.46
N LYS A 147 -0.71 -26.36 -11.17
CA LYS A 147 0.48 -27.23 -11.27
C LYS A 147 0.39 -28.43 -10.33
N PHE A 148 0.00 -28.22 -9.07
CA PHE A 148 -0.09 -29.33 -8.10
C PHE A 148 -1.30 -30.26 -8.36
N ASN A 149 -2.43 -29.72 -8.81
CA ASN A 149 -3.59 -30.52 -9.20
C ASN A 149 -3.32 -31.35 -10.48
N GLY A 150 -2.59 -30.77 -11.45
CA GLY A 150 -2.22 -31.43 -12.71
C GLY A 150 -1.10 -32.47 -12.54
N LEU A 151 -0.08 -32.20 -11.73
CA LEU A 151 0.97 -33.18 -11.39
C LEU A 151 0.43 -34.40 -10.64
N ALA A 152 -0.63 -34.21 -9.84
CA ALA A 152 -1.30 -35.33 -9.18
C ALA A 152 -2.19 -36.17 -10.13
N ALA A 153 -2.48 -35.72 -11.35
CA ALA A 153 -3.22 -36.50 -12.34
C ALA A 153 -2.37 -37.60 -13.01
N ASP A 154 -1.05 -37.55 -12.83
CA ASP A 154 -0.10 -38.52 -13.42
C ASP A 154 0.32 -39.63 -12.45
N HIS A 155 -0.31 -39.72 -11.27
CA HIS A 155 -0.26 -40.96 -10.51
C HIS A 155 -1.36 -41.87 -11.05
N PRO A 156 -1.04 -42.93 -11.81
CA PRO A 156 -2.05 -43.89 -12.23
C PRO A 156 -2.70 -44.38 -10.94
N ALA A 157 -4.02 -44.20 -10.84
CA ALA A 157 -4.81 -44.79 -9.79
C ALA A 157 -4.46 -46.28 -9.78
N GLY A 158 -3.61 -46.68 -8.83
CA GLY A 158 -3.26 -48.05 -8.60
C GLY A 158 -4.56 -48.79 -8.42
N SER A 159 -4.83 -49.68 -9.37
CA SER A 159 -5.80 -50.77 -9.33
C SER A 159 -6.42 -50.94 -7.95
N GLY A 160 -7.59 -50.35 -7.74
CA GLY A 160 -8.44 -50.68 -6.62
C GLY A 160 -8.83 -52.15 -6.77
N VAL A 161 -8.11 -53.04 -6.11
CA VAL A 161 -8.57 -54.40 -5.90
C VAL A 161 -9.88 -54.27 -5.11
N PRO A 162 -11.03 -54.74 -5.62
CA PRO A 162 -12.25 -54.75 -4.84
C PRO A 162 -11.98 -55.66 -3.64
N VAL A 163 -11.93 -55.08 -2.44
CA VAL A 163 -11.87 -55.85 -1.21
C VAL A 163 -13.25 -56.46 -1.03
N ASP A 164 -13.40 -57.70 -1.52
CA ASP A 164 -14.60 -58.50 -1.37
C ASP A 164 -14.87 -58.73 0.13
N PRO A 165 -15.96 -58.16 0.70
CA PRO A 165 -16.24 -58.23 2.13
C PRO A 165 -16.46 -59.67 2.63
N LYS A 166 -16.70 -60.65 1.73
CA LYS A 166 -16.90 -62.05 2.12
C LYS A 166 -15.61 -62.81 2.44
N ARG A 167 -14.44 -62.28 2.08
CA ARG A 167 -13.16 -62.97 2.34
C ARG A 167 -12.62 -62.72 3.76
N ALA A 168 -13.02 -61.63 4.41
CA ALA A 168 -12.61 -61.29 5.77
C ALA A 168 -13.24 -62.19 6.83
N ASP A 169 -14.47 -62.67 6.62
CA ASP A 169 -15.16 -63.54 7.58
C ASP A 169 -14.64 -64.98 7.60
N ARG A 170 -14.15 -65.49 6.46
CA ARG A 170 -13.53 -66.83 6.42
C ARG A 170 -12.23 -66.93 7.20
N ALA A 171 -11.50 -65.82 7.36
CA ALA A 171 -10.27 -65.81 8.15
C ALA A 171 -10.53 -65.81 9.67
N ARG A 172 -11.73 -65.39 10.12
CA ARG A 172 -12.11 -65.39 11.54
C ARG A 172 -12.73 -66.70 12.02
N GLN A 173 -13.28 -67.52 11.12
CA GLN A 173 -13.89 -68.80 11.48
C GLN A 173 -12.91 -69.98 11.52
N GLY A 174 -11.65 -69.80 11.11
CA GLY A 174 -10.63 -70.85 11.09
C GLY A 174 -9.81 -71.03 12.37
N LEU A 175 -10.07 -70.26 13.43
CA LEU A 175 -9.24 -70.28 14.64
C LEU A 175 -10.09 -70.42 15.92
N GLN A 176 -10.66 -71.61 16.13
CA GLN A 176 -11.01 -72.07 17.48
C GLN A 176 -10.31 -73.42 17.73
N PRO A 177 -9.36 -73.50 18.67
CA PRO A 177 -8.92 -74.79 19.19
C PRO A 177 -9.97 -75.34 20.16
N HIS A 178 -10.36 -76.61 19.96
CA HIS A 178 -11.22 -77.36 20.87
C HIS A 178 -10.56 -77.54 22.25
N PRO A 179 -11.33 -77.56 23.35
CA PRO A 179 -10.78 -77.72 24.69
C PRO A 179 -10.55 -79.20 25.01
N GLY A 180 -9.48 -79.47 25.75
CA GLY A 180 -9.25 -80.68 26.54
C GLY A 180 -9.00 -80.28 27.99
#